data_AF-A0A955ULR8-F1
#
_entry.id   AF-A0A955ULR8-F1
#
_cell.length_a   1.000
_cell.length_b   1.000
_cell.length_c   1.000
_cell.angle_alpha   90.00
_cell.angle_beta   90.00
_cell.angle_gamma   90.00
#
_symmetry.space_group_name_H-M   'P 1'
#
loop_
_entity.id
_entity.type
_entity.pdbx_description
1 polymer ?
#
loop_
_entity_poly.entity_id
_entity_poly.type
_entity_poly.pdbx_seq_one_letter_code
_entity_poly.pdbx_strand_id
1 'polypeptide(L)'
;MTINPTEIRDGLVLHLDPDELEAAGGTCTGAGPARVQGSHFFVCIAANDESGNWVPLFSGSGPYRDLLPDKEKVGHPRWRESTTYFHVKQVWQAPHSAVIAAAIAGGDLSKPGERNGLTDAGVDLVYEKVFS
;
A
#
# COMPACT_ATOMS: atom_id res chain seq x y z
N MET A 1 -8.04 5.45 15.58
CA MET A 1 -9.34 5.55 14.87
C MET A 1 -9.21 4.64 13.67
N THR A 2 -10.11 3.68 13.50
CA THR A 2 -9.94 2.57 12.55
C THR A 2 -10.42 2.98 11.15
N ILE A 3 -9.76 2.50 10.09
CA ILE A 3 -10.26 2.64 8.72
C ILE A 3 -11.58 1.87 8.54
N ASN A 4 -12.56 2.48 7.87
CA ASN A 4 -13.79 1.81 7.49
C ASN A 4 -13.54 0.97 6.22
N PRO A 5 -14.02 -0.28 6.12
CA PRO A 5 -13.92 -1.08 4.90
C PRO A 5 -14.30 -0.33 3.61
N THR A 6 -15.30 0.56 3.66
CA THR A 6 -15.76 1.32 2.49
C THR A 6 -14.79 2.42 2.04
N GLU A 7 -13.77 2.74 2.85
CA GLU A 7 -12.70 3.65 2.46
C GLU A 7 -11.62 2.96 1.63
N ILE A 8 -11.55 1.62 1.66
CA ILE A 8 -10.56 0.86 0.90
C ILE A 8 -10.92 0.94 -0.59
N ARG A 9 -10.01 1.52 -1.36
CA ARG A 9 -10.18 1.81 -2.78
C ARG A 9 -8.82 1.96 -3.45
N ASP A 10 -8.85 1.97 -4.77
CA ASP A 10 -7.69 2.22 -5.60
C ASP A 10 -7.03 3.56 -5.26
N GLY A 11 -5.70 3.52 -5.22
CA GLY A 11 -4.85 4.65 -4.87
C GLY A 11 -4.74 4.91 -3.38
N LEU A 12 -5.50 4.25 -2.49
CA LEU A 12 -5.39 4.48 -1.06
C LEU A 12 -4.01 4.08 -0.51
N VAL A 13 -3.40 4.94 0.30
CA VAL A 13 -2.15 4.65 1.00
C VAL A 13 -2.39 4.49 2.51
N LEU A 14 -1.88 3.39 3.08
CA LEU A 14 -1.96 3.09 4.51
C LEU A 14 -0.62 2.60 5.05
N HIS A 15 -0.39 2.82 6.34
CA HIS A 15 0.71 2.20 7.07
C HIS A 15 0.27 0.86 7.65
N LEU A 16 0.80 -0.24 7.12
CA LEU A 16 0.38 -1.60 7.46
C LEU A 16 1.52 -2.38 8.12
N ASP A 17 1.18 -3.24 9.06
CA ASP A 17 2.05 -4.30 9.54
C ASP A 17 1.93 -5.54 8.61
N PRO A 18 2.98 -5.92 7.87
CA PRO A 18 2.93 -7.05 6.96
C PRO A 18 2.75 -8.40 7.66
N ASP A 19 3.21 -8.55 8.91
CA ASP A 19 3.12 -9.82 9.64
C ASP A 19 1.68 -10.03 10.12
N GLU A 20 1.03 -8.98 10.63
CA GLU A 20 -0.39 -8.99 10.95
C GLU A 20 -1.26 -9.18 9.69
N LEU A 21 -0.85 -8.58 8.57
CA LEU A 21 -1.56 -8.72 7.30
C LEU A 21 -1.63 -10.20 6.86
N GLU A 22 -0.52 -10.94 6.91
CA GLU A 22 -0.53 -12.38 6.62
C GLU A 22 -1.30 -13.18 7.69
N ALA A 23 -1.09 -12.88 8.97
CA ALA A 23 -1.76 -13.57 10.07
C ALA A 23 -3.29 -13.46 10.01
N ALA A 24 -3.80 -12.34 9.50
CA ALA A 24 -5.22 -12.07 9.31
C ALA A 24 -5.78 -12.58 7.95
N GLY A 25 -4.98 -13.28 7.14
CA GLY A 25 -5.42 -13.94 5.90
C GLY A 25 -4.97 -13.25 4.61
N GLY A 26 -4.08 -12.27 4.69
CA GLY A 26 -3.37 -11.74 3.54
C GLY A 26 -2.32 -12.71 2.99
N THR A 27 -1.95 -12.53 1.74
CA THR A 27 -0.91 -13.33 1.07
C THR A 27 0.00 -12.42 0.26
N CYS A 28 1.27 -12.78 0.15
CA CYS A 28 2.26 -12.07 -0.65
C CYS A 28 2.78 -12.95 -1.79
N THR A 29 2.95 -12.35 -2.97
CA THR A 29 3.59 -12.99 -4.13
C THR A 29 5.08 -13.26 -3.93
N GLY A 30 5.74 -12.53 -3.02
CA GLY A 30 7.14 -12.74 -2.65
C GLY A 30 7.29 -13.75 -1.51
N ALA A 31 7.90 -14.91 -1.78
CA ALA A 31 8.19 -15.90 -0.75
C ALA A 31 9.48 -15.58 0.03
N GLY A 32 9.49 -15.84 1.34
CA GLY A 32 10.69 -15.82 2.19
C GLY A 32 11.28 -14.41 2.44
N PRO A 33 12.61 -14.24 2.46
CA PRO A 33 13.25 -12.98 2.87
C PRO A 33 13.03 -11.81 1.89
N ALA A 34 12.38 -12.05 0.76
CA ALA A 34 12.02 -11.02 -0.21
C ALA A 34 10.82 -10.18 0.25
N ARG A 35 9.94 -10.70 1.12
CA ARG A 35 8.80 -9.96 1.68
C ARG A 35 9.30 -8.77 2.50
N VAL A 36 8.62 -7.63 2.37
CA VAL A 36 8.86 -6.46 3.23
C VAL A 36 8.68 -6.83 4.71
N GLN A 37 9.58 -6.32 5.56
CA GLN A 37 9.63 -6.62 6.99
C GLN A 37 9.38 -5.35 7.80
N GLY A 38 8.66 -5.49 8.92
CA GLY A 38 8.25 -4.37 9.76
C GLY A 38 7.21 -3.48 9.08
N SER A 39 6.52 -2.66 9.89
CA SER A 39 5.46 -1.81 9.37
C SER A 39 5.96 -0.87 8.27
N HIS A 40 5.21 -0.78 7.19
CA HIS A 40 5.56 -0.02 5.99
C HIS A 40 4.32 0.68 5.43
N PHE A 41 4.52 1.71 4.60
CA PHE A 41 3.44 2.23 3.78
C PHE A 41 3.15 1.27 2.62
N PHE A 42 1.88 1.09 2.31
CA PHE A 42 1.38 0.33 1.18
C PHE A 42 0.41 1.18 0.39
N VAL A 43 0.36 0.97 -0.93
CA VAL A 43 -0.68 1.54 -1.80
C VAL A 43 -1.59 0.42 -2.31
N CYS A 44 -2.91 0.67 -2.27
CA CYS A 44 -3.91 -0.20 -2.89
C CYS A 44 -3.97 0.10 -4.40
N ILE A 45 -3.79 -0.91 -5.23
CA ILE A 45 -3.77 -0.76 -6.70
C ILE A 45 -4.97 -1.42 -7.40
N ALA A 46 -5.74 -2.21 -6.66
CA ALA A 46 -7.02 -2.74 -7.09
C ALA A 46 -7.81 -3.15 -5.83
N ALA A 47 -9.05 -2.70 -5.69
CA ALA A 47 -9.96 -3.11 -4.64
C ALA A 47 -11.31 -3.54 -5.22
N ASN A 48 -11.92 -4.55 -4.60
CA ASN A 48 -13.32 -4.89 -4.77
C ASN A 48 -14.04 -4.76 -3.41
N ASP A 49 -15.28 -5.23 -3.30
CA ASP A 49 -16.06 -5.07 -2.06
C ASP A 49 -15.47 -5.85 -0.86
N GLU A 50 -14.64 -6.87 -1.11
CA GLU A 50 -14.17 -7.82 -0.10
C GLU A 50 -12.66 -7.74 0.18
N SER A 51 -11.86 -7.32 -0.79
CA SER A 51 -10.40 -7.46 -0.79
C SER A 51 -9.71 -6.43 -1.67
N GLY A 52 -8.40 -6.27 -1.44
CA GLY A 52 -7.55 -5.44 -2.29
C GLY A 52 -6.16 -6.02 -2.54
N ASN A 53 -5.52 -5.49 -3.58
CA ASN A 53 -4.15 -5.73 -3.96
C ASN A 53 -3.29 -4.53 -3.53
N TRP A 54 -2.23 -4.80 -2.78
CA TRP A 54 -1.41 -3.82 -2.11
C TRP A 54 0.06 -3.96 -2.49
N VAL A 55 0.74 -2.83 -2.63
CA VAL A 55 2.17 -2.79 -2.99
C VAL A 55 2.93 -1.98 -1.95
N PRO A 56 4.03 -2.53 -1.39
CA PRO A 56 4.81 -1.82 -0.38
C PRO A 56 5.60 -0.67 -0.99
N LEU A 57 5.72 0.40 -0.20
CA LEU A 57 6.39 1.65 -0.53
C LEU A 57 7.66 1.83 0.32
N PHE A 58 8.66 2.47 -0.27
CA PHE A 58 9.99 2.64 0.31
C PHE A 58 10.49 4.08 0.14
N SER A 59 11.27 4.57 1.11
CA SER A 59 11.90 5.89 1.05
C SER A 59 13.19 5.94 0.23
N GLY A 60 13.72 4.77 -0.17
CA GLY A 60 14.99 4.66 -0.89
C GLY A 60 14.93 3.66 -2.05
N SER A 61 15.76 3.91 -3.05
CA SER A 61 15.94 3.03 -4.19
C SER A 61 16.49 1.65 -3.77
N GLY A 62 16.40 0.69 -4.67
CA GLY A 62 16.89 -0.67 -4.42
C GLY A 62 16.46 -1.64 -5.52
N PRO A 63 16.83 -2.92 -5.40
CA PRO A 63 16.38 -3.96 -6.31
C PRO A 63 14.86 -3.98 -6.43
N TYR A 64 14.36 -4.01 -7.67
CA TYR A 64 12.92 -4.06 -7.99
C TYR A 64 12.11 -2.87 -7.45
N ARG A 65 12.74 -1.73 -7.15
CA ARG A 65 12.05 -0.53 -6.69
C ARG A 65 12.04 0.54 -7.76
N ASP A 66 10.85 0.85 -8.26
CA ASP A 66 10.63 1.92 -9.24
C ASP A 66 10.19 3.21 -8.53
N LEU A 67 10.64 4.35 -9.04
CA LEU A 67 10.32 5.66 -8.48
C LEU A 67 8.84 5.99 -8.73
N LEU A 68 8.12 6.36 -7.67
CA LEU A 68 6.76 6.87 -7.75
C LEU A 68 6.79 8.39 -7.99
N PRO A 69 6.29 8.89 -9.14
CA PRO A 69 6.34 10.32 -9.46
C PRO A 69 5.50 11.16 -8.49
N ASP A 70 6.05 12.27 -8.02
CA ASP A 70 5.38 13.16 -7.06
C ASP A 70 4.07 13.75 -7.59
N LYS A 71 3.97 13.96 -8.91
CA LYS A 71 2.76 14.46 -9.57
C LYS A 71 1.55 13.52 -9.44
N GLU A 72 1.78 12.25 -9.15
CA GLU A 72 0.73 11.26 -8.97
C GLU A 72 0.31 11.10 -7.51
N LYS A 73 0.96 11.78 -6.57
CA LYS A 73 0.65 11.68 -5.13
C LYS A 73 -0.39 12.73 -4.73
N VAL A 74 -1.40 12.31 -3.98
CA VAL A 74 -2.44 13.17 -3.41
C VAL A 74 -2.49 13.06 -1.89
N GLY A 75 -2.95 14.13 -1.22
CA GLY A 75 -3.04 14.20 0.24
C GLY A 75 -1.99 15.12 0.87
N HIS A 76 -1.44 14.70 2.01
CA HIS A 76 -0.61 15.55 2.87
C HIS A 76 0.68 16.02 2.16
N PRO A 77 1.12 17.28 2.31
CA PRO A 77 2.33 17.80 1.64
C PRO A 77 3.59 16.93 1.85
N ARG A 78 3.85 16.48 3.09
CA ARG A 78 4.98 15.59 3.39
C ARG A 78 4.96 14.27 2.60
N TRP A 79 3.79 13.76 2.25
CA TRP A 79 3.67 12.58 1.39
C TRP A 79 3.97 12.95 -0.07
N ARG A 80 3.30 14.01 -0.57
CA ARG A 80 3.45 14.48 -1.95
C ARG A 80 4.89 14.87 -2.32
N GLU A 81 5.64 15.40 -1.36
CA GLU A 81 7.01 15.88 -1.55
C GLU A 81 8.07 14.84 -1.15
N SER A 82 7.66 13.70 -0.58
CA SER A 82 8.61 12.64 -0.20
C SER A 82 9.03 11.81 -1.41
N THR A 83 10.34 11.61 -1.60
CA THR A 83 10.83 10.59 -2.53
C THR A 83 10.32 9.22 -2.08
N THR A 84 9.59 8.54 -2.97
CA THR A 84 8.95 7.26 -2.67
C THR A 84 9.17 6.31 -3.84
N TYR A 85 9.41 5.05 -3.54
CA TYR A 85 9.53 3.97 -4.49
C TYR A 85 8.51 2.88 -4.18
N PHE A 86 8.05 2.14 -5.18
CA PHE A 86 7.19 0.97 -5.01
C PHE A 86 7.91 -0.29 -5.51
N HIS A 87 7.63 -1.45 -4.91
CA HIS A 87 8.31 -2.69 -5.26
C HIS A 87 7.58 -3.48 -6.35
N VAL A 88 8.16 -3.56 -7.54
CA VAL A 88 7.50 -4.12 -8.75
C VAL A 88 7.30 -5.63 -8.73
N LYS A 89 7.90 -6.34 -7.76
CA LYS A 89 7.77 -7.80 -7.60
C LYS A 89 7.05 -8.23 -6.32
N GLN A 90 6.34 -7.31 -5.65
CA GLN A 90 5.60 -7.62 -4.43
C GLN A 90 4.17 -7.07 -4.49
N VAL A 91 3.24 -7.98 -4.78
CA VAL A 91 1.80 -7.79 -4.56
C VAL A 91 1.38 -8.54 -3.32
N TRP A 92 0.60 -7.86 -2.50
CA TRP A 92 -0.08 -8.37 -1.34
C TRP A 92 -1.59 -8.40 -1.59
N GLN A 93 -2.18 -9.57 -1.60
CA GLN A 93 -3.63 -9.72 -1.71
C GLN A 93 -4.19 -9.95 -0.31
N ALA A 94 -5.14 -9.12 0.12
CA ALA A 94 -5.70 -9.23 1.46
C ALA A 94 -7.19 -8.87 1.50
N PRO A 95 -8.00 -9.59 2.30
CA PRO A 95 -9.37 -9.17 2.60
C PRO A 95 -9.36 -7.85 3.38
N HIS A 96 -10.42 -7.05 3.25
CA HIS A 96 -10.55 -5.76 3.93
C HIS A 96 -10.40 -5.86 5.45
N SER A 97 -10.88 -6.94 6.06
CA SER A 97 -10.68 -7.23 7.48
C SER A 97 -9.21 -7.36 7.88
N ALA A 98 -8.38 -8.00 7.04
CA ALA A 98 -6.94 -8.14 7.28
C ALA A 98 -6.21 -6.81 7.11
N VAL A 99 -6.58 -6.01 6.10
CA VAL A 99 -6.04 -4.66 5.92
C VAL A 99 -6.31 -3.79 7.15
N ILE A 100 -7.52 -3.87 7.70
CA ILE A 100 -7.90 -3.13 8.90
C ILE A 100 -7.06 -3.57 10.11
N ALA A 101 -6.91 -4.87 10.34
CA ALA A 101 -6.09 -5.41 11.42
C ALA A 101 -4.63 -4.95 11.29
N ALA A 102 -4.06 -5.09 10.08
CA ALA A 102 -2.70 -4.66 9.76
C ALA A 102 -2.49 -3.16 9.90
N ALA A 103 -3.48 -2.32 9.56
CA ALA A 103 -3.41 -0.87 9.74
C ALA A 103 -3.40 -0.49 11.23
N ILE A 104 -4.17 -1.18 12.06
CA ILE A 104 -4.16 -0.99 13.52
C ILE A 104 -2.79 -1.39 14.08
N ALA A 105 -2.31 -2.60 13.75
CA ALA A 105 -1.03 -3.11 14.23
C ALA A 105 0.16 -2.26 13.75
N GLY A 106 0.10 -1.81 12.50
CA GLY A 106 1.11 -0.92 11.90
C GLY A 106 1.06 0.51 12.44
N GLY A 107 0.07 0.86 13.26
CA GLY A 107 -0.05 2.19 13.82
C GLY A 107 -0.40 3.25 12.78
N ASP A 108 -1.25 2.93 11.80
CA ASP A 108 -1.75 3.92 10.84
C ASP A 108 -2.46 5.07 11.57
N LEU A 109 -1.95 6.28 11.39
CA LEU A 109 -2.47 7.50 12.01
C LEU A 109 -3.35 8.32 11.07
N SER A 110 -3.60 7.84 9.85
CA SER A 110 -4.39 8.60 8.88
C SER A 110 -5.86 8.63 9.29
N LYS A 111 -6.58 9.69 8.88
CA LYS A 111 -7.97 9.94 9.27
C LYS A 111 -8.87 9.94 8.05
N PRO A 112 -10.18 9.63 8.21
CA PRO A 112 -11.15 9.79 7.15
C PRO A 112 -11.10 11.22 6.56
N GLY A 113 -11.06 11.32 5.23
CA GLY A 113 -10.94 12.60 4.52
C GLY A 113 -9.52 13.19 4.44
N GLU A 114 -8.55 12.67 5.20
CA GLU A 114 -7.15 13.11 5.22
C GLU A 114 -6.17 12.03 4.73
N ARG A 115 -6.69 10.97 4.10
CA ARG A 115 -5.88 9.84 3.63
C ARG A 115 -4.93 10.29 2.51
N ASN A 116 -3.71 9.77 2.56
CA ASN A 116 -2.81 9.87 1.43
C ASN A 116 -3.27 8.90 0.33
N GLY A 117 -2.91 9.23 -0.90
CA GLY A 117 -3.16 8.32 -2.00
C GLY A 117 -2.42 8.65 -3.27
N LEU A 118 -2.82 7.96 -4.32
CA LEU A 118 -2.44 8.21 -5.71
C LEU A 118 -3.64 8.72 -6.53
N THR A 119 -3.33 9.42 -7.61
CA THR A 119 -4.21 9.64 -8.76
C THR A 119 -4.47 8.33 -9.50
N ASP A 120 -5.49 8.30 -10.36
CA ASP A 120 -5.80 7.15 -11.23
C ASP A 120 -4.60 6.79 -12.12
N ALA A 121 -3.94 7.79 -12.73
CA ALA A 121 -2.73 7.57 -13.52
C ALA A 121 -1.55 7.01 -12.70
N GLY A 122 -1.47 7.35 -11.41
CA GLY A 122 -0.51 6.75 -10.49
C GLY A 122 -0.82 5.29 -10.18
N VAL A 123 -2.10 4.95 -10.02
CA VAL A 123 -2.55 3.56 -9.84
C VAL A 123 -2.21 2.73 -11.07
N ASP A 124 -2.57 3.21 -12.27
CA ASP A 124 -2.31 2.53 -13.53
C ASP A 124 -0.81 2.27 -13.72
N LEU A 125 0.03 3.28 -13.43
CA LEU A 125 1.49 3.15 -13.48
C LEU A 125 2.00 2.00 -12.60
N VAL A 126 1.53 1.92 -11.34
CA VAL A 126 1.97 0.88 -10.41
C VAL A 126 1.43 -0.48 -10.85
N TYR A 127 0.16 -0.55 -11.24
CA TYR A 127 -0.50 -1.77 -11.70
C TYR A 127 0.22 -2.37 -12.91
N GLU A 128 0.47 -1.58 -13.96
CA GLU A 128 1.16 -2.02 -15.17
C GLU A 128 2.55 -2.57 -14.86
N LYS A 129 3.30 -1.90 -13.99
CA LYS A 129 4.67 -2.30 -13.63
C LYS A 129 4.75 -3.59 -12.84
N VAL A 130 3.74 -3.84 -12.02
CA VAL A 130 3.71 -5.00 -11.12
C VAL A 130 3.17 -6.25 -11.83
N PHE A 131 2.28 -6.07 -12.82
CA PHE A 131 1.69 -7.16 -13.60
C PHE A 131 2.29 -7.33 -15.01
N SER A 132 3.34 -6.58 -15.36
CA SER A 132 4.14 -6.76 -16.59
C SER A 132 5.16 -7.91 -16.52
#